data_AF-M5C7A6-F1
#
_entry.id   AF-M5C7A6-F1
#
_cell.length_a   1.000
_cell.length_b   1.000
_cell.length_c   1.000
_cell.angle_alpha   90.00
_cell.angle_beta   90.00
_cell.angle_gamma   90.00
#
_symmetry.space_group_name_H-M   'P 1'
#
loop_
_entity.id
_entity.type
_entity.pdbx_description
1 polymer ?
#
loop_
_entity_poly.entity_id
_entity_poly.type
_entity_poly.pdbx_seq_one_letter_code
_entity_poly.pdbx_strand_id
1 'polypeptide(L)'
;MIASSDKPDGLNVVQASTEVEILHEFIKQARASGKYSNILAVGHSFGSIQITGIAAKYPSDLDAVILTGFAPSMVTVPLAFTAWSQTLAKDQSDAAIRARWASLPGGSTAMKDNSYMGTGSPSSDRFAFFARGAYDEDAFKLAYNTKQTHTMGEFVTIGDPISKPATDYKGHVFVVTGEKDM
;
A
#
# COMPACT_ATOMS: atom_id res chain seq x y z
N MET A 1 6.75 2.87 1.76
CA MET A 1 7.77 3.95 1.67
C MET A 1 7.21 5.13 0.87
N ILE A 2 6.33 5.91 1.49
CA ILE A 2 5.40 6.83 0.80
C ILE A 2 5.63 8.27 1.27
N ALA A 3 5.29 9.26 0.43
CA ALA A 3 5.36 10.69 0.76
C ALA A 3 6.75 11.13 1.26
N SER A 4 6.87 11.54 2.52
CA SER A 4 8.11 12.03 3.14
C SER A 4 9.00 10.92 3.72
N SER A 5 8.60 9.66 3.67
CA SER A 5 9.49 8.54 4.01
C SER A 5 10.66 8.47 3.03
N ASP A 6 11.75 7.83 3.48
CA ASP A 6 12.90 7.52 2.64
C ASP A 6 12.46 6.81 1.35
N LYS A 7 13.22 7.07 0.28
CA LYS A 7 13.00 6.49 -1.04
C LYS A 7 14.26 5.75 -1.47
N PRO A 8 14.47 4.50 -1.03
CA PRO A 8 15.56 3.66 -1.48
C PRO A 8 15.18 2.92 -2.77
N ASP A 9 15.97 1.93 -3.19
CA ASP A 9 15.71 1.07 -4.34
C ASP A 9 14.29 0.45 -4.25
N GLY A 10 13.40 0.90 -5.13
CA GLY A 10 12.00 0.45 -5.18
C GLY A 10 11.75 -0.97 -5.67
N LEU A 11 12.78 -1.79 -5.94
CA LEU A 11 12.60 -3.19 -6.33
C LEU A 11 13.23 -4.13 -5.29
N ASN A 12 14.47 -3.85 -4.90
CA ASN A 12 15.25 -4.73 -4.02
C ASN A 12 15.10 -4.38 -2.53
N VAL A 13 14.74 -3.13 -2.20
CA VAL A 13 14.59 -2.68 -0.81
C VAL A 13 13.13 -2.46 -0.46
N VAL A 14 12.39 -1.71 -1.28
CA VAL A 14 10.97 -1.44 -1.00
C VAL A 14 10.13 -2.61 -1.50
N GLN A 15 9.94 -3.61 -0.64
CA GLN A 15 9.09 -4.78 -0.87
C GLN A 15 8.02 -4.88 0.21
N ALA A 16 6.89 -5.50 -0.11
CA ALA A 16 5.78 -5.65 0.82
C ALA A 16 6.20 -6.40 2.10
N SER A 17 7.09 -7.37 2.00
CA SER A 17 7.63 -8.09 3.17
C SER A 17 8.58 -7.23 4.01
N THR A 18 9.41 -6.39 3.37
CA THR A 18 10.28 -5.44 4.08
C THR A 18 9.46 -4.42 4.88
N GLU A 19 8.34 -3.97 4.33
CA GLU A 19 7.47 -3.02 5.03
C GLU A 19 6.77 -3.64 6.25
N VAL A 20 6.47 -4.95 6.22
CA VAL A 20 6.01 -5.69 7.42
C VAL A 20 7.08 -5.65 8.51
N GLU A 21 8.36 -5.86 8.19
CA GLU A 21 9.43 -5.80 9.19
C GLU A 21 9.62 -4.40 9.76
N ILE A 22 9.54 -3.37 8.92
CA ILE A 22 9.62 -1.98 9.37
C ILE A 22 8.46 -1.66 10.33
N LEU A 23 7.24 -2.09 9.99
CA LEU A 23 6.07 -1.90 10.82
C LEU A 23 6.20 -2.63 12.17
N HIS A 24 6.73 -3.86 12.18
CA HIS A 24 7.04 -4.62 13.41
C HIS A 24 7.97 -3.83 14.33
N GLU A 25 9.05 -3.24 13.81
CA GLU A 25 9.97 -2.45 14.63
C GLU A 25 9.33 -1.19 15.21
N PHE A 26 8.44 -0.52 14.47
CA PHE A 26 7.68 0.60 15.04
C PHE A 26 6.73 0.15 16.17
N ILE A 27 6.07 -0.99 16.01
CA ILE A 27 5.18 -1.55 17.05
C ILE A 27 5.99 -1.92 18.30
N LYS A 28 7.15 -2.55 18.13
CA LYS A 28 8.07 -2.85 19.24
C LYS A 28 8.50 -1.60 19.99
N GLN A 29 8.86 -0.54 19.28
CA GLN A 29 9.20 0.74 19.91
C GLN A 29 8.03 1.33 20.68
N ALA A 30 6.81 1.27 20.13
CA ALA A 30 5.60 1.70 20.82
C ALA A 30 5.33 0.90 22.10
N ARG A 31 5.44 -0.44 22.05
CA ARG A 31 5.32 -1.32 23.24
C ARG A 31 6.40 -1.01 24.28
N ALA A 32 7.66 -0.93 23.86
CA ALA A 32 8.80 -0.69 24.74
C ALA A 32 8.72 0.67 25.46
N SER A 33 8.00 1.64 24.90
CA SER A 33 7.77 2.92 25.56
C SER A 33 6.98 2.81 26.86
N GLY A 34 6.23 1.70 27.06
CA GLY A 34 5.34 1.49 28.22
C GLY A 34 4.14 2.43 28.27
N LYS A 35 3.96 3.31 27.28
CA LYS A 35 2.88 4.33 27.25
C LYS A 35 1.53 3.77 26.80
N TYR A 36 1.54 2.67 26.06
CA TYR A 36 0.35 2.10 25.44
C TYR A 36 0.08 0.70 25.99
N SER A 37 -1.06 0.53 26.66
CA SER A 37 -1.52 -0.78 27.11
C SER A 37 -2.02 -1.63 25.94
N ASN A 38 -2.64 -0.99 24.94
CA ASN A 38 -3.14 -1.64 23.73
C ASN A 38 -2.67 -0.90 22.47
N ILE A 39 -2.41 -1.66 21.40
CA ILE A 39 -2.07 -1.17 20.07
C ILE A 39 -3.05 -1.79 19.06
N LEU A 40 -3.80 -0.92 18.39
CA LEU A 40 -4.72 -1.30 17.32
C LEU A 40 -4.16 -0.82 15.98
N ALA A 41 -4.27 -1.66 14.96
CA ALA A 41 -3.89 -1.30 13.61
C ALA A 41 -5.12 -1.18 12.70
N VAL A 42 -5.17 -0.10 11.91
CA VAL A 42 -6.21 0.14 10.92
C VAL A 42 -5.56 0.23 9.55
N GLY A 43 -5.99 -0.64 8.64
CA GLY A 43 -5.47 -0.75 7.29
C GLY A 43 -6.52 -0.41 6.25
N HIS A 44 -6.07 0.16 5.15
CA HIS A 44 -6.84 0.25 3.91
C HIS A 44 -6.02 -0.32 2.75
N SER A 45 -6.63 -1.15 1.91
CA SER A 45 -6.00 -1.74 0.73
C SER A 45 -4.65 -2.40 1.08
N PHE A 46 -3.55 -1.94 0.50
CA PHE A 46 -2.20 -2.41 0.82
C PHE A 46 -1.86 -2.36 2.32
N GLY A 47 -2.33 -1.35 3.05
CA GLY A 47 -2.15 -1.30 4.51
C GLY A 47 -2.82 -2.47 5.25
N SER A 48 -3.97 -2.97 4.76
CA SER A 48 -4.62 -4.16 5.31
C SER A 48 -3.81 -5.44 5.02
N ILE A 49 -3.16 -5.52 3.86
CA ILE A 49 -2.22 -6.61 3.52
C ILE A 49 -1.04 -6.61 4.51
N GLN A 50 -0.45 -5.43 4.76
CA GLN A 50 0.67 -5.27 5.70
C GLN A 50 0.29 -5.69 7.13
N ILE A 51 -0.87 -5.24 7.63
CA ILE A 51 -1.37 -5.58 8.97
C ILE A 51 -1.68 -7.09 9.08
N THR A 52 -2.21 -7.69 8.02
CA THR A 52 -2.43 -9.15 7.98
C THR A 52 -1.10 -9.89 8.07
N GLY A 53 -0.05 -9.39 7.41
CA GLY A 53 1.32 -9.91 7.56
C GLY A 53 1.87 -9.81 8.98
N ILE A 54 1.64 -8.67 9.66
CA ILE A 54 1.98 -8.52 11.09
C ILE A 54 1.24 -9.56 11.93
N ALA A 55 -0.09 -9.68 11.76
CA ALA A 55 -0.88 -10.62 12.53
C ALA A 55 -0.42 -12.09 12.30
N ALA A 56 0.03 -12.42 11.09
CA ALA A 56 0.52 -13.75 10.75
C ALA A 56 1.92 -14.04 11.29
N LYS A 57 2.85 -13.07 11.19
CA LYS A 57 4.26 -13.27 11.55
C LYS A 57 4.57 -12.95 13.01
N TYR A 58 3.86 -11.96 13.57
CA TYR A 58 4.06 -11.40 14.90
C TYR A 58 2.71 -11.30 15.64
N PRO A 59 2.08 -12.44 15.98
CA PRO A 59 0.69 -12.47 16.44
C PRO A 59 0.41 -11.73 17.76
N SER A 60 1.44 -11.38 18.53
CA SER A 60 1.32 -10.63 19.80
C SER A 60 1.58 -9.13 19.65
N ASP A 61 1.89 -8.63 18.46
CA ASP A 61 2.19 -7.21 18.25
C ASP A 61 0.95 -6.32 18.43
N LEU A 62 -0.21 -6.79 17.96
CA LEU A 62 -1.44 -6.01 17.83
C LEU A 62 -2.59 -6.63 18.64
N ASP A 63 -3.32 -5.81 19.39
CA ASP A 63 -4.48 -6.27 20.18
C ASP A 63 -5.77 -6.33 19.35
N ALA A 64 -5.86 -5.51 18.30
CA ALA A 64 -6.90 -5.64 17.28
C ALA A 64 -6.44 -5.13 15.92
N VAL A 65 -7.09 -5.63 14.87
CA VAL A 65 -6.92 -5.21 13.48
C VAL A 65 -8.25 -4.83 12.85
N ILE A 66 -8.25 -3.71 12.14
CA ILE A 66 -9.37 -3.26 11.31
C ILE A 66 -8.89 -3.22 9.87
N LEU A 67 -9.49 -4.05 9.02
CA LEU A 67 -9.10 -4.22 7.63
C LEU A 67 -10.18 -3.62 6.73
N THR A 68 -9.81 -2.65 5.89
CA THR A 68 -10.72 -2.02 4.92
C THR A 68 -10.20 -2.17 3.50
N GLY A 69 -11.10 -2.18 2.51
CA GLY A 69 -10.73 -2.32 1.09
C GLY A 69 -9.85 -3.56 0.83
N PHE A 70 -10.16 -4.67 1.51
CA PHE A 70 -9.33 -5.86 1.59
C PHE A 70 -10.14 -7.11 1.27
N ALA A 71 -9.67 -7.88 0.30
CA ALA A 71 -10.12 -9.24 0.06
C ALA A 71 -8.96 -10.20 0.34
N PRO A 72 -9.20 -11.36 0.98
CA PRO A 72 -8.16 -12.36 1.22
C PRO A 72 -7.71 -13.10 -0.07
N SER A 73 -8.26 -12.73 -1.24
CA SER A 73 -7.93 -13.30 -2.54
C SER A 73 -7.13 -12.31 -3.38
N MET A 74 -6.01 -12.78 -3.95
CA MET A 74 -5.15 -11.97 -4.84
C MET A 74 -5.44 -12.19 -6.33
N VAL A 75 -6.49 -12.96 -6.66
CA VAL A 75 -6.80 -13.34 -8.04
C VAL A 75 -7.06 -12.12 -8.93
N THR A 76 -7.64 -11.05 -8.38
CA THR A 76 -8.00 -9.83 -9.11
C THR A 76 -6.85 -8.82 -9.19
N VAL A 77 -5.77 -8.98 -8.42
CA VAL A 77 -4.69 -7.98 -8.31
C VAL A 77 -3.94 -7.75 -9.63
N PRO A 78 -3.53 -8.79 -10.39
CA PRO A 78 -2.90 -8.57 -11.70
C PRO A 78 -3.81 -7.85 -12.71
N LEU A 79 -5.12 -8.14 -12.67
CA LEU A 79 -6.12 -7.48 -13.51
C LEU A 79 -6.28 -6.02 -13.11
N ALA A 80 -6.38 -5.74 -11.80
CA ALA A 80 -6.45 -4.38 -11.27
C ALA A 80 -5.22 -3.57 -11.68
N PHE A 81 -4.02 -4.12 -11.51
CA PHE A 81 -2.78 -3.46 -11.89
C PHE A 81 -2.71 -3.12 -13.39
N THR A 82 -3.18 -4.02 -14.24
CA THR A 82 -3.30 -3.75 -15.69
C THR A 82 -4.27 -2.61 -15.96
N ALA A 83 -5.44 -2.61 -15.31
CA ALA A 83 -6.46 -1.59 -15.50
C ALA A 83 -6.02 -0.20 -14.99
N TRP A 84 -5.17 -0.16 -13.97
CA TRP A 84 -4.60 1.07 -13.41
C TRP A 84 -3.65 1.81 -14.38
N SER A 85 -3.31 1.20 -15.52
CA SER A 85 -2.45 1.78 -16.55
C SER A 85 -1.14 2.30 -15.96
N GLN A 86 -0.46 1.44 -15.21
CA GLN A 86 0.72 1.81 -14.43
C GLN A 86 1.77 2.50 -15.28
N THR A 87 2.19 3.67 -14.81
CA THR A 87 3.11 4.55 -15.53
C THR A 87 4.25 4.93 -14.60
N LEU A 88 5.48 4.76 -15.10
CA LEU A 88 6.69 5.12 -14.37
C LEU A 88 6.63 6.57 -13.90
N ALA A 89 7.18 6.86 -12.73
CA ALA A 89 7.09 8.17 -12.13
C ALA A 89 7.62 9.29 -13.05
N LYS A 90 8.73 9.02 -13.76
CA LYS A 90 9.34 9.94 -14.75
C LYS A 90 8.51 10.13 -16.03
N ASP A 91 7.62 9.19 -16.35
CA ASP A 91 6.83 9.17 -17.59
C ASP A 91 5.38 9.59 -17.38
N GLN A 92 5.01 9.98 -16.15
CA GLN A 92 3.67 10.50 -15.84
C GLN A 92 3.32 11.64 -16.79
N SER A 93 2.13 11.61 -17.38
CA SER A 93 1.71 12.62 -18.39
C SER A 93 1.54 14.02 -17.78
N ASP A 94 0.97 14.08 -16.57
CA ASP A 94 0.77 15.32 -15.81
C ASP A 94 2.10 15.90 -15.32
N ALA A 95 2.37 17.14 -15.72
CA ALA A 95 3.63 17.82 -15.41
C ALA A 95 3.81 18.13 -13.92
N ALA A 96 2.73 18.42 -13.19
CA ALA A 96 2.81 18.71 -11.76
C ALA A 96 3.10 17.43 -10.96
N ILE A 97 2.46 16.31 -11.31
CA ILE A 97 2.75 15.00 -10.72
C ILE A 97 4.21 14.61 -11.01
N ARG A 98 4.62 14.68 -12.29
CA ARG A 98 5.97 14.34 -12.73
C ARG A 98 7.03 15.19 -12.05
N ALA A 99 6.80 16.50 -11.89
CA ALA A 99 7.71 17.40 -11.17
C ALA A 99 7.82 17.03 -9.67
N ARG A 100 6.70 16.68 -9.03
CA ARG A 100 6.69 16.23 -7.62
C ARG A 100 7.48 14.94 -7.39
N TRP A 101 7.58 14.11 -8.41
CA TRP A 101 8.27 12.82 -8.36
C TRP A 101 9.66 12.85 -8.99
N ALA A 102 10.13 14.00 -9.46
CA ALA A 102 11.43 14.16 -10.09
C ALA A 102 12.60 13.89 -9.13
N SER A 103 12.37 14.05 -7.82
CA SER A 103 13.38 13.78 -6.77
C SER A 103 13.31 12.36 -6.22
N LEU A 104 12.45 11.50 -6.77
CA LEU A 104 12.54 10.08 -6.43
C LEU A 104 13.92 9.59 -6.86
N PRO A 105 14.55 8.71 -6.06
CA PRO A 105 15.84 8.16 -6.41
C PRO A 105 15.75 7.62 -7.83
N GLY A 106 16.89 7.64 -8.52
CA GLY A 106 17.07 6.67 -9.58
C GLY A 106 16.68 5.31 -8.97
N GLY A 107 15.55 4.75 -9.41
CA GLY A 107 15.07 3.43 -9.02
C GLY A 107 16.14 2.32 -9.11
N SER A 108 15.72 1.07 -9.01
CA SER A 108 16.67 -0.03 -8.82
C SER A 108 17.85 -0.05 -9.81
N THR A 109 19.07 -0.38 -9.36
CA THR A 109 20.21 -0.65 -10.25
C THR A 109 19.84 -1.69 -11.31
N ALA A 110 19.01 -2.67 -10.96
CA ALA A 110 18.49 -3.67 -11.89
C ALA A 110 17.48 -3.09 -12.89
N MET A 111 16.71 -2.07 -12.50
CA MET A 111 15.68 -1.42 -13.31
C MET A 111 16.13 -0.13 -13.99
N LYS A 112 17.41 0.26 -13.82
CA LYS A 112 17.99 1.50 -14.37
C LYS A 112 17.08 2.70 -14.16
N ASP A 113 16.80 2.96 -12.90
CA ASP A 113 16.01 4.08 -12.42
C ASP A 113 14.48 3.96 -12.50
N ASN A 114 13.93 2.79 -12.84
CA ASN A 114 12.51 2.62 -13.17
C ASN A 114 11.72 1.74 -12.18
N SER A 115 11.85 1.97 -10.87
CA SER A 115 11.13 1.16 -9.87
C SER A 115 9.97 1.87 -9.16
N TYR A 116 9.80 3.18 -9.34
CA TYR A 116 8.67 3.94 -8.81
C TYR A 116 7.64 4.24 -9.91
N MET A 117 6.37 4.08 -9.58
CA MET A 117 5.27 4.28 -10.52
C MET A 117 4.00 4.75 -9.82
N GLY A 118 3.01 5.10 -10.63
CA GLY A 118 1.66 5.35 -10.19
C GLY A 118 0.68 5.09 -11.33
N THR A 119 -0.60 5.19 -11.02
CA THR A 119 -1.67 5.15 -12.03
C THR A 119 -1.43 6.15 -13.16
N GLY A 120 -1.75 5.78 -14.39
CA GLY A 120 -1.27 6.52 -15.58
C GLY A 120 -2.08 7.74 -16.00
N SER A 121 -3.35 7.83 -15.59
CA SER A 121 -4.24 8.90 -16.08
C SER A 121 -5.41 9.16 -15.12
N PRO A 122 -6.06 10.33 -15.20
CA PRO A 122 -7.30 10.59 -14.45
C PRO A 122 -8.38 9.53 -14.71
N SER A 123 -8.48 9.04 -15.95
CA SER A 123 -9.43 7.98 -16.32
C SER A 123 -9.09 6.65 -15.65
N SER A 124 -7.81 6.32 -15.54
CA SER A 124 -7.34 5.12 -14.86
C SER A 124 -7.65 5.19 -13.36
N ASP A 125 -7.44 6.34 -12.71
CA ASP A 125 -7.77 6.54 -11.29
C ASP A 125 -9.28 6.40 -11.06
N ARG A 126 -10.11 6.98 -11.95
CA ARG A 126 -11.57 6.85 -11.85
C ARG A 126 -12.02 5.42 -12.01
N PHE A 127 -11.50 4.73 -13.01
CA PHE A 127 -11.78 3.32 -13.23
C PHE A 127 -11.37 2.47 -12.01
N ALA A 128 -10.21 2.77 -11.42
CA ALA A 128 -9.63 2.02 -10.33
C ALA A 128 -10.35 2.20 -8.99
N PHE A 129 -10.70 3.45 -8.65
CA PHE A 129 -11.01 3.81 -7.25
C PHE A 129 -12.29 4.65 -7.10
N PHE A 130 -12.91 5.12 -8.18
CA PHE A 130 -14.07 6.04 -8.11
C PHE A 130 -15.26 5.51 -8.90
N ALA A 131 -16.08 4.71 -8.21
CA ALA A 131 -17.33 4.18 -8.77
C ALA A 131 -18.25 5.31 -9.26
N ARG A 132 -18.73 5.19 -10.51
CA ARG A 132 -19.55 6.23 -11.15
C ARG A 132 -20.77 6.59 -10.29
N GLY A 133 -20.93 7.88 -9.98
CA GLY A 133 -22.05 8.41 -9.20
C GLY A 133 -21.92 8.26 -7.69
N ALA A 134 -20.80 7.74 -7.19
CA ALA A 134 -20.55 7.51 -5.77
C ALA A 134 -19.42 8.39 -5.19
N TYR A 135 -19.05 9.47 -5.87
CA TYR A 135 -18.02 10.40 -5.41
C TYR A 135 -18.30 11.83 -5.85
N ASP A 136 -17.81 12.78 -5.06
CA ASP A 136 -17.76 14.18 -5.44
C ASP A 136 -16.55 14.44 -6.34
N GLU A 137 -16.75 15.25 -7.37
CA GLU A 137 -15.68 15.60 -8.31
C GLU A 137 -14.48 16.27 -7.63
N ASP A 138 -14.72 17.05 -6.57
CA ASP A 138 -13.65 17.70 -5.82
C ASP A 138 -12.85 16.70 -4.96
N ALA A 139 -13.49 15.64 -4.46
CA ALA A 139 -12.79 14.54 -3.79
C ALA A 139 -11.87 13.79 -4.77
N PHE A 140 -12.35 13.54 -6.00
CA PHE A 140 -11.52 12.96 -7.05
C PHE A 140 -10.32 13.86 -7.39
N LYS A 141 -10.54 15.16 -7.62
CA LYS A 141 -9.45 16.10 -7.94
C LYS A 141 -8.42 16.14 -6.82
N LEU A 142 -8.86 16.17 -5.57
CA LEU A 142 -7.97 16.12 -4.42
C LEU A 142 -7.13 14.84 -4.47
N ALA A 143 -7.77 13.67 -4.56
CA ALA A 143 -7.08 12.38 -4.59
C ALA A 143 -6.07 12.29 -5.74
N TYR A 144 -6.47 12.66 -6.97
CA TYR A 144 -5.59 12.65 -8.14
C TYR A 144 -4.40 13.59 -7.95
N ASN A 145 -4.66 14.83 -7.50
CA ASN A 145 -3.61 15.82 -7.32
C ASN A 145 -2.68 15.50 -6.15
N THR A 146 -3.11 14.73 -5.15
CA THR A 146 -2.30 14.34 -3.99
C THR A 146 -1.76 12.91 -4.05
N LYS A 147 -2.08 12.14 -5.09
CA LYS A 147 -1.72 10.72 -5.20
C LYS A 147 -0.23 10.49 -5.02
N GLN A 148 0.14 9.37 -4.43
CA GLN A 148 1.53 9.01 -4.18
C GLN A 148 1.98 7.88 -5.11
N THR A 149 3.30 7.69 -5.19
CA THR A 149 3.86 6.52 -5.87
C THR A 149 3.75 5.27 -5.02
N HIS A 150 3.78 4.13 -5.71
CA HIS A 150 4.19 2.85 -5.15
C HIS A 150 5.38 2.32 -5.98
N THR A 151 5.91 1.18 -5.57
CA THR A 151 7.09 0.58 -6.18
C THR A 151 6.79 -0.75 -6.87
N MET A 152 7.65 -1.13 -7.81
CA MET A 152 7.56 -2.45 -8.43
C MET A 152 7.76 -3.56 -7.40
N GLY A 153 8.66 -3.36 -6.43
CA GLY A 153 8.93 -4.30 -5.36
C GLY A 153 7.70 -4.55 -4.49
N GLU A 154 6.98 -3.51 -4.08
CA GLU A 154 5.70 -3.62 -3.36
C GLU A 154 4.70 -4.46 -4.16
N PHE A 155 4.61 -4.23 -5.47
CA PHE A 155 3.67 -4.96 -6.33
C PHE A 155 4.06 -6.43 -6.52
N VAL A 156 5.30 -6.75 -6.88
CA VAL A 156 5.69 -8.14 -7.18
C VAL A 156 5.72 -9.03 -5.94
N THR A 157 5.84 -8.43 -4.75
CA THR A 157 5.84 -9.14 -3.46
C THR A 157 4.52 -8.98 -2.69
N ILE A 158 3.49 -8.37 -3.30
CA ILE A 158 2.25 -7.99 -2.62
C ILE A 158 1.52 -9.17 -1.94
N GLY A 159 1.71 -10.40 -2.44
CA GLY A 159 1.13 -11.60 -1.88
C GLY A 159 1.88 -12.17 -0.67
N ASP A 160 3.14 -11.80 -0.46
CA ASP A 160 3.99 -12.40 0.58
C ASP A 160 3.41 -12.24 1.99
N PRO A 161 2.92 -11.04 2.41
CA PRO A 161 2.38 -10.85 3.75
C PRO A 161 1.16 -11.72 4.05
N ILE A 162 0.40 -12.12 3.03
CA ILE A 162 -0.83 -12.93 3.17
C ILE A 162 -0.67 -14.35 2.65
N SER A 163 0.56 -14.78 2.39
CA SER A 163 0.88 -16.13 1.89
C SER A 163 0.54 -17.24 2.90
N LYS A 164 0.34 -16.89 4.17
CA LYS A 164 -0.02 -17.81 5.26
C LYS A 164 -1.12 -17.22 6.13
N PRO A 165 -2.07 -18.03 6.62
CA PRO A 165 -3.07 -17.57 7.57
C PRO A 165 -2.46 -17.23 8.93
N ALA A 166 -3.00 -16.22 9.60
CA ALA A 166 -2.61 -15.81 10.95
C ALA A 166 -3.23 -16.69 12.05
N THR A 167 -2.94 -17.99 12.06
CA THR A 167 -3.59 -18.97 12.96
C THR A 167 -3.36 -18.71 14.45
N ASP A 168 -2.23 -18.07 14.77
CA ASP A 168 -1.82 -17.80 16.15
C ASP A 168 -2.28 -16.43 16.65
N TYR A 169 -2.82 -15.57 15.77
CA TYR A 169 -3.38 -14.28 16.15
C TYR A 169 -4.66 -14.48 16.98
N LYS A 170 -4.70 -13.88 18.18
CA LYS A 170 -5.85 -13.97 19.12
C LYS A 170 -6.53 -12.64 19.38
N GLY A 171 -6.03 -11.55 18.78
CA GLY A 171 -6.63 -10.23 18.91
C GLY A 171 -7.96 -10.11 18.14
N HIS A 172 -8.66 -8.99 18.34
CA HIS A 172 -9.93 -8.76 17.67
C HIS A 172 -9.72 -8.43 16.19
N VAL A 173 -10.59 -8.95 15.33
CA VAL A 173 -10.54 -8.72 13.89
C VAL A 173 -11.86 -8.09 13.45
N PHE A 174 -11.79 -6.96 12.76
CA PHE A 174 -12.93 -6.37 12.08
C PHE A 174 -12.60 -6.12 10.61
N VAL A 175 -13.44 -6.65 9.71
CA VAL A 175 -13.24 -6.53 8.26
C VAL A 175 -14.41 -5.73 7.68
N VAL A 176 -14.09 -4.67 6.95
CA VAL A 176 -15.05 -3.81 6.26
C VAL A 176 -14.72 -3.82 4.79
N THR A 177 -15.59 -4.44 4.00
CA THR A 177 -15.49 -4.45 2.54
C THR A 177 -16.74 -3.79 1.96
N GLY A 178 -16.55 -2.77 1.13
CA GLY A 178 -17.61 -2.12 0.39
C GLY A 178 -18.19 -3.04 -0.69
N GLU A 179 -19.45 -2.82 -1.05
CA GLU A 179 -20.15 -3.58 -2.11
C GLU A 179 -19.44 -3.47 -3.48
N LYS A 180 -18.69 -2.39 -3.70
CA LYS A 180 -17.94 -2.11 -4.93
C LYS A 180 -16.43 -2.28 -4.76
N ASP A 181 -15.97 -2.77 -3.61
CA ASP A 181 -14.58 -3.13 -3.42
C ASP A 181 -14.31 -4.41 -4.25
N MET A 182 -13.24 -4.39 -5.05
CA MET A 182 -12.81 -5.53 -5.87
C MET A 182 -11.76 -6.39 -5.16
#